data_AF-A0A3E0QBT4-F1
#
_entry.id   AF-A0A3E0QBT4-F1
#
_cell.length_a   1.000
_cell.length_b   1.000
_cell.length_c   1.000
_cell.angle_alpha   90.00
_cell.angle_beta   90.00
_cell.angle_gamma   90.00
#
_symmetry.space_group_name_H-M   'P 1'
#
loop_
_entity.id
_entity.type
_entity.pdbx_description
1 polymer ?
#
loop_
_entity_poly.entity_id
_entity_poly.type
_entity_poly.pdbx_seq_one_letter_code
_entity_poly.pdbx_strand_id
1 'polypeptide(L)'
;MSAVHLLSAQGTLVFCEKISTEGKALIPIESVMVPPGGRSVGIIYTPENAFAEPVSMRLEVAHLKGHSFKVFDEQEFQTDEGKENLSFYYKIEKAGDYRFRLIDKDKKILAEEILSASPETSEPDAVNENPGSVNVFPDEPYHIYFIDDAGFNSEFSFSASRGRLKMKIEGSKFNSETFIVDIWKSENGVYGKFIRSEEVGKTGTEKDGFSMIIQFPTSGEYKVNLYDRQNNLITSAFVSLR
;
A
#
# COMPACT_ATOMS: atom_id res chain seq x y z
N MET A 1 -9.05 -2.33 -33.98
CA MET A 1 -8.99 -2.82 -32.59
C MET A 1 -7.53 -2.84 -32.19
N SER A 2 -7.07 -1.85 -31.42
CA SER A 2 -5.68 -1.78 -30.97
C SER A 2 -5.53 -2.66 -29.74
N ALA A 3 -4.69 -3.68 -29.83
CA ALA A 3 -4.28 -4.47 -28.69
C ALA A 3 -3.49 -3.58 -27.74
N VAL A 4 -4.01 -3.39 -26.53
CA VAL A 4 -3.26 -2.82 -25.42
C VAL A 4 -2.25 -3.89 -25.01
N HIS A 5 -1.04 -3.82 -25.57
CA HIS A 5 0.09 -4.58 -25.04
C HIS A 5 0.38 -4.05 -23.64
N LEU A 6 -0.04 -4.81 -22.62
CA LEU A 6 0.50 -4.69 -21.27
C LEU A 6 2.02 -4.91 -21.40
N LEU A 7 2.79 -3.84 -21.29
CA LEU A 7 4.24 -3.89 -21.14
C LEU A 7 4.52 -4.62 -19.83
N SER A 8 4.89 -5.89 -19.91
CA SER A 8 5.38 -6.65 -18.76
C SER A 8 6.66 -5.98 -18.26
N ALA A 9 6.67 -5.57 -16.98
CA ALA A 9 7.90 -5.18 -16.29
C ALA A 9 8.95 -6.30 -16.45
N GLN A 10 10.21 -5.93 -16.70
CA GLN A 10 11.34 -6.83 -16.96
C GLN A 10 12.23 -7.06 -15.72
N GLY A 11 11.64 -6.92 -14.54
CA GLY A 11 12.28 -7.16 -13.24
C GLY A 11 11.35 -6.80 -12.08
N THR A 12 11.88 -6.83 -10.87
CA THR A 12 11.14 -6.51 -9.64
C THR A 12 11.82 -5.40 -8.85
N LEU A 13 11.01 -4.54 -8.21
CA LEU A 13 11.47 -3.62 -7.18
C LEU A 13 11.06 -4.17 -5.81
N VAL A 14 11.97 -4.14 -4.86
CA VAL A 14 11.72 -4.52 -3.47
C VAL A 14 12.17 -3.40 -2.57
N PHE A 15 11.30 -2.99 -1.65
CA PHE A 15 11.65 -2.07 -0.58
C PHE A 15 12.14 -2.83 0.64
N CYS A 16 13.10 -2.26 1.37
CA CYS A 16 13.63 -2.85 2.59
C CYS A 16 14.13 -1.78 3.56
N GLU A 17 14.20 -2.12 4.84
CA GLU A 17 14.77 -1.20 5.84
C GLU A 17 16.29 -1.06 5.69
N LYS A 18 16.98 -2.12 5.26
CA LYS A 18 18.43 -2.16 5.12
C LYS A 18 18.85 -2.93 3.88
N ILE A 19 19.95 -2.52 3.29
CA ILE A 19 20.61 -3.20 2.17
C ILE A 19 21.91 -3.80 2.69
N SER A 20 22.16 -5.08 2.42
CA SER A 20 23.42 -5.74 2.79
C SER A 20 24.61 -5.20 1.98
N THR A 21 25.84 -5.52 2.40
CA THR A 21 27.07 -5.17 1.65
C THR A 21 27.12 -5.77 0.25
N GLU A 22 26.40 -6.88 0.04
CA GLU A 22 26.27 -7.57 -1.25
C GLU A 22 25.09 -7.04 -2.09
N GLY A 23 24.37 -6.02 -1.62
CA GLY A 23 23.22 -5.45 -2.35
C GLY A 23 21.95 -6.30 -2.24
N LYS A 24 21.73 -7.02 -1.12
CA LYS A 24 20.51 -7.80 -0.87
C LYS A 24 19.56 -7.10 0.11
N ALA A 25 18.26 -7.37 -0.05
CA ALA A 25 17.24 -6.80 0.83
C ALA A 25 17.33 -7.46 2.20
N LEU A 26 17.52 -6.65 3.24
CA LEU A 26 17.38 -7.06 4.63
C LEU A 26 16.12 -6.42 5.18
N ILE A 27 15.20 -7.26 5.66
CA ILE A 27 13.89 -6.84 6.18
C ILE A 27 13.09 -6.15 5.07
N PRO A 28 12.55 -6.92 4.10
CA PRO A 28 11.65 -6.38 3.08
C PRO A 28 10.42 -5.74 3.72
N ILE A 29 9.94 -4.65 3.13
CA ILE A 29 8.78 -3.90 3.60
C ILE A 29 7.84 -3.59 2.44
N GLU A 30 6.55 -3.55 2.74
CA GLU A 30 5.49 -3.11 1.81
C GLU A 30 4.97 -1.71 2.20
N SER A 31 5.27 -1.29 3.42
CA SER A 31 4.88 0.01 3.99
C SER A 31 5.92 0.51 4.98
N VAL A 32 5.97 1.81 5.22
CA VAL A 32 6.93 2.43 6.14
C VAL A 32 6.31 3.51 7.01
N MET A 33 6.71 3.58 8.29
CA MET A 33 6.39 4.70 9.18
C MET A 33 7.44 5.81 9.01
N VAL A 34 6.99 7.04 8.79
CA VAL A 34 7.82 8.21 8.49
C VAL A 34 7.79 9.19 9.68
N PRO A 35 8.91 9.33 10.41
CA PRO A 35 9.04 10.32 11.48
C PRO A 35 9.07 11.74 10.93
N PRO A 36 8.91 12.74 11.82
CA PRO A 36 9.34 14.11 11.54
C PRO A 36 10.79 14.13 11.05
N GLY A 37 11.01 14.60 9.82
CA GLY A 37 12.33 14.64 9.17
C GLY A 37 12.56 13.57 8.10
N GLY A 38 11.62 12.63 7.96
CA GLY A 38 11.61 11.61 6.91
C GLY A 38 12.32 10.31 7.30
N ARG A 39 12.25 9.31 6.42
CA ARG A 39 12.90 8.01 6.57
C ARG A 39 13.55 7.56 5.27
N SER A 40 14.78 7.06 5.37
CA SER A 40 15.44 6.39 4.24
C SER A 40 14.93 4.96 4.11
N VAL A 41 14.57 4.58 2.89
CA VAL A 41 14.13 3.24 2.51
C VAL A 41 15.12 2.70 1.48
N GLY A 42 15.57 1.46 1.68
CA GLY A 42 16.37 0.77 0.69
C GLY A 42 15.49 0.28 -0.46
N ILE A 43 15.95 0.48 -1.68
CA ILE A 43 15.28 0.05 -2.91
C ILE A 43 16.24 -0.88 -3.64
N ILE A 44 15.74 -2.06 -4.00
CA ILE A 44 16.51 -3.05 -4.75
C ILE A 44 15.74 -3.40 -6.01
N TYR A 45 16.41 -3.23 -7.14
CA TYR A 45 15.95 -3.71 -8.42
C TYR A 45 16.68 -5.00 -8.79
N THR A 46 15.90 -6.05 -9.03
CA THR A 46 16.37 -7.33 -9.56
C THR A 46 15.85 -7.48 -10.98
N PRO A 47 16.72 -7.39 -12.00
CA PRO A 47 16.32 -7.62 -13.38
C PRO A 47 15.99 -9.11 -13.58
N GLU A 48 15.12 -9.41 -14.55
CA GLU A 48 14.81 -10.80 -14.92
C GLU A 48 16.06 -11.54 -15.43
N ASN A 49 16.98 -10.81 -16.05
CA ASN A 49 18.27 -11.30 -16.51
C ASN A 49 19.38 -10.37 -16.01
N ALA A 50 20.53 -10.92 -15.60
CA ALA A 50 21.67 -10.12 -15.17
C ALA A 50 22.10 -9.11 -16.25
N PHE A 51 22.63 -7.96 -15.83
CA PHE A 51 23.11 -6.93 -16.76
C PHE A 51 24.33 -7.44 -17.51
N ALA A 52 24.18 -7.64 -18.83
CA ALA A 52 25.27 -8.04 -19.70
C ALA A 52 26.28 -6.90 -19.95
N GLU A 53 25.84 -5.65 -19.81
CA GLU A 53 26.65 -4.44 -19.98
C GLU A 53 26.12 -3.34 -19.03
N PRO A 54 26.91 -2.29 -18.74
CA PRO A 54 26.45 -1.12 -18.01
C PRO A 54 25.20 -0.49 -18.66
N VAL A 55 24.14 -0.30 -17.88
CA VAL A 55 22.87 0.29 -18.35
C VAL A 55 22.60 1.58 -17.59
N SER A 56 22.28 2.65 -18.32
CA SER A 56 21.73 3.88 -17.75
C SER A 56 20.23 3.73 -17.52
N MET A 57 19.79 3.98 -16.30
CA MET A 57 18.40 3.90 -15.87
C MET A 57 18.00 5.15 -15.11
N ARG A 58 16.69 5.40 -15.07
CA ARG A 58 16.08 6.51 -14.34
C ARG A 58 15.00 5.99 -13.42
N LEU A 59 15.08 6.31 -12.13
CA LEU A 59 13.99 6.15 -11.18
C LEU A 59 13.10 7.38 -11.26
N GLU A 60 11.84 7.19 -11.62
CA GLU A 60 10.78 8.18 -11.47
C GLU A 60 10.03 7.90 -10.17
N VAL A 61 9.92 8.89 -9.30
CA VAL A 61 9.15 8.81 -8.06
C VAL A 61 7.96 9.74 -8.14
N ALA A 62 6.77 9.16 -8.01
CA ALA A 62 5.51 9.88 -8.05
C ALA A 62 4.78 9.75 -6.71
N HIS A 63 4.17 10.84 -6.27
CA HIS A 63 3.38 10.89 -5.03
C HIS A 63 1.90 10.97 -5.39
N LEU A 64 1.06 10.23 -4.68
CA LEU A 64 -0.38 10.29 -4.87
C LEU A 64 -0.90 11.65 -4.39
N LYS A 65 -1.43 12.45 -5.32
CA LYS A 65 -2.05 13.75 -5.02
C LYS A 65 -3.46 13.78 -5.56
N GLY A 66 -4.44 13.80 -4.66
CA GLY A 66 -5.85 13.62 -5.00
C GLY A 66 -6.09 12.19 -5.47
N HIS A 67 -6.34 12.01 -6.77
CA HIS A 67 -6.67 10.71 -7.36
C HIS A 67 -5.63 10.22 -8.39
N SER A 68 -4.47 10.86 -8.47
CA SER A 68 -3.45 10.51 -9.46
C SER A 68 -2.04 10.64 -8.89
N PHE A 69 -1.17 9.68 -9.23
CA PHE A 69 0.26 9.79 -9.00
C PHE A 69 0.87 10.89 -9.87
N LYS A 70 1.51 11.86 -9.23
CA LYS A 70 2.23 12.95 -9.90
C LYS A 70 3.72 12.80 -9.61
N VAL A 71 4.51 12.70 -10.68
CA VAL A 71 5.98 12.71 -10.59
C VAL A 71 6.42 13.97 -9.85
N PHE A 72 7.30 13.81 -8.87
CA PHE A 72 7.87 14.93 -8.13
C PHE A 72 9.38 14.83 -7.97
N ASP A 73 9.97 13.65 -8.23
CA ASP A 73 11.41 13.44 -8.16
C ASP A 73 11.85 12.42 -9.22
N GLU A 74 13.06 12.58 -9.70
CA GLU A 74 13.70 11.69 -10.67
C GLU A 74 15.19 11.55 -10.31
N GLN A 75 15.71 10.33 -10.38
CA GLN A 75 17.13 10.05 -10.16
C GLN A 75 17.67 9.17 -11.28
N GLU A 76 18.86 9.49 -11.78
CA GLU A 76 19.54 8.69 -12.80
C GLU A 76 20.67 7.89 -12.18
N PHE A 77 20.86 6.66 -12.66
CA PHE A 77 21.93 5.77 -12.24
C PHE A 77 22.50 5.02 -13.43
N GLN A 78 23.71 4.54 -13.25
CA GLN A 78 24.37 3.64 -14.18
C GLN A 78 24.73 2.36 -13.42
N THR A 79 24.48 1.20 -14.01
CA THR A 79 24.91 -0.08 -13.43
C THR A 79 26.35 -0.37 -13.79
N ASP A 80 27.03 -1.10 -12.93
CA ASP A 80 28.29 -1.75 -13.28
C ASP A 80 28.02 -3.06 -14.02
N GLU A 81 28.97 -3.45 -14.88
CA GLU A 81 28.94 -4.75 -15.57
C GLU A 81 28.93 -5.91 -14.56
N GLY A 82 28.11 -6.93 -14.82
CA GLY A 82 28.08 -8.16 -14.02
C GLY A 82 27.41 -8.05 -12.64
N LYS A 83 26.78 -6.92 -12.31
CA LYS A 83 25.95 -6.80 -11.10
C LYS A 83 24.65 -7.58 -11.28
N GLU A 84 24.28 -8.36 -10.26
CA GLU A 84 23.01 -9.08 -10.24
C GLU A 84 21.83 -8.17 -9.88
N ASN A 85 22.07 -7.12 -9.08
CA ASN A 85 21.04 -6.21 -8.60
C ASN A 85 21.55 -4.77 -8.64
N LEU A 86 20.61 -3.82 -8.75
CA LEU A 86 20.85 -2.41 -8.45
C LEU A 86 20.24 -2.09 -7.09
N SER A 87 20.97 -1.40 -6.23
CA SER A 87 20.53 -1.11 -4.86
C SER A 87 20.87 0.32 -4.47
N PHE A 88 19.91 1.08 -3.94
CA PHE A 88 20.10 2.46 -3.51
C PHE A 88 19.11 2.83 -2.40
N TYR A 89 19.36 3.93 -1.69
CA TYR A 89 18.44 4.45 -0.69
C TYR A 89 17.66 5.65 -1.24
N TYR A 90 16.38 5.72 -0.90
CA TYR A 90 15.52 6.86 -1.18
C TYR A 90 14.94 7.42 0.12
N LYS A 91 14.95 8.75 0.28
CA LYS A 91 14.42 9.40 1.49
C LYS A 91 12.96 9.79 1.27
N ILE A 92 12.06 9.13 2.00
CA ILE A 92 10.64 9.49 2.08
C ILE A 92 10.49 10.61 3.11
N GLU A 93 10.08 11.81 2.68
CA GLU A 93 9.97 12.97 3.57
C GLU A 93 8.57 13.19 4.14
N LYS A 94 7.54 12.63 3.50
CA LYS A 94 6.14 12.84 3.86
C LYS A 94 5.37 11.52 3.80
N ALA A 95 4.25 11.50 4.51
CA ALA A 95 3.29 10.40 4.41
C ALA A 95 2.53 10.44 3.07
N GLY A 96 1.92 9.31 2.72
CA GLY A 96 1.12 9.04 1.53
C GLY A 96 1.70 7.91 0.69
N ASP A 97 1.03 7.64 -0.42
CA ASP A 97 1.46 6.60 -1.36
C ASP A 97 2.46 7.12 -2.38
N TYR A 98 3.50 6.33 -2.61
CA TYR A 98 4.56 6.60 -3.56
C TYR A 98 4.62 5.50 -4.61
N ARG A 99 4.66 5.88 -5.89
CA ARG A 99 4.92 4.96 -7.00
C ARG A 99 6.34 5.17 -7.49
N PHE A 100 7.12 4.10 -7.47
CA PHE A 100 8.49 4.04 -7.96
C PHE A 100 8.50 3.33 -9.30
N ARG A 101 9.12 3.94 -10.31
CA ARG A 101 9.29 3.35 -11.64
C ARG A 101 10.74 3.41 -12.04
N LEU A 102 11.31 2.26 -12.38
CA LEU A 102 12.60 2.19 -13.02
C LEU A 102 12.40 2.16 -14.54
N ILE A 103 13.04 3.09 -15.24
CA ILE A 103 12.84 3.36 -16.66
C ILE A 103 14.20 3.30 -17.36
N ASP A 104 14.29 2.67 -18.52
CA ASP A 104 15.50 2.67 -19.34
C ASP A 104 15.64 3.94 -20.21
N LYS A 105 16.75 4.02 -20.96
CA LYS A 105 17.03 5.13 -21.90
C LYS A 105 15.98 5.27 -23.02
N ASP A 106 15.28 4.19 -23.35
CA ASP A 106 14.25 4.14 -24.40
C ASP A 106 12.85 4.42 -23.82
N LYS A 107 12.78 4.88 -22.56
CA LYS A 107 11.56 5.19 -21.80
C LYS A 107 10.68 3.98 -21.51
N LYS A 108 11.24 2.76 -21.57
CA LYS A 108 10.53 1.54 -21.20
C LYS A 108 10.56 1.37 -19.68
N ILE A 109 9.41 1.04 -19.11
CA ILE A 109 9.31 0.69 -17.70
C ILE A 109 9.90 -0.70 -17.49
N LEU A 110 10.99 -0.76 -16.74
CA LEU A 110 11.68 -2.00 -16.36
C LEU A 110 11.05 -2.62 -15.12
N ALA A 111 10.68 -1.80 -14.14
CA ALA A 111 9.93 -2.23 -12.96
C ALA A 111 9.12 -1.08 -12.39
N GLU A 112 8.03 -1.42 -11.70
CA GLU A 112 7.17 -0.48 -11.01
C GLU A 112 6.73 -1.12 -9.69
N GLU A 113 6.72 -0.35 -8.61
CA GLU A 113 6.18 -0.78 -7.32
C GLU A 113 5.64 0.41 -6.51
N ILE A 114 4.69 0.15 -5.61
CA ILE A 114 4.08 1.15 -4.73
C ILE A 114 4.55 0.94 -3.28
N LEU A 115 4.93 2.02 -2.61
CA LEU A 115 5.23 2.05 -1.19
C LEU A 115 4.26 2.99 -0.48
N SER A 116 3.55 2.46 0.52
CA SER A 116 2.70 3.27 1.40
C SER A 116 3.51 3.78 2.58
N ALA A 117 3.52 5.10 2.77
CA ALA A 117 4.20 5.75 3.89
C ALA A 117 3.19 6.37 4.87
N SER A 118 3.20 5.94 6.12
CA SER A 118 2.33 6.46 7.18
C SER A 118 3.10 7.39 8.12
N PRO A 119 2.48 8.42 8.71
CA PRO A 119 3.16 9.25 9.71
C PRO A 119 3.46 8.42 10.96
N GLU A 120 4.65 8.59 11.54
CA GLU A 120 4.92 8.06 12.87
C GLU A 120 4.16 8.93 13.90
N THR A 121 3.13 8.36 14.51
CA THR A 121 2.39 9.03 15.57
C THR A 121 3.26 9.03 16.82
N SER A 122 3.85 10.17 17.14
CA SER A 122 4.47 10.41 18.44
C SER A 122 3.37 10.61 19.47
N GLU A 123 2.77 9.53 19.97
CA GLU A 123 2.04 9.60 21.22
C GLU A 123 3.05 9.57 22.37
N PRO A 124 3.19 10.64 23.17
CA PRO A 124 4.19 10.71 24.23
C PRO A 124 4.00 9.69 25.37
N ASP A 125 2.87 8.98 25.39
CA ASP A 125 2.53 7.95 26.39
C ASP A 125 2.09 6.62 25.78
N ALA A 126 2.29 6.40 24.46
CA ALA A 126 2.09 5.08 23.88
C ALA A 126 3.23 4.17 24.37
N VAL A 127 2.97 3.47 25.48
CA VAL A 127 3.72 2.28 25.85
C VAL A 127 3.69 1.39 24.62
N ASN A 128 4.85 1.22 23.98
CA ASN A 128 5.07 0.18 23.00
C ASN A 128 4.77 -1.14 23.72
N GLU A 129 3.52 -1.60 23.66
CA GLU A 129 3.23 -3.00 23.86
C GLU A 129 4.06 -3.71 22.82
N ASN A 130 5.10 -4.39 23.30
CA ASN A 130 5.91 -5.33 22.55
C ASN A 130 5.07 -5.97 21.43
N PRO A 131 5.60 -6.18 20.23
CA PRO A 131 5.05 -7.13 19.27
C PRO A 131 5.28 -8.56 19.79
N GLY A 132 4.90 -8.82 21.05
CA GLY A 132 4.59 -10.14 21.51
C GLY A 132 3.35 -10.53 20.76
N SER A 133 3.50 -11.51 19.87
CA SER A 133 2.42 -12.26 19.23
C SER A 133 1.19 -12.26 20.12
N VAL A 134 0.23 -11.38 19.84
CA VAL A 134 -1.06 -11.48 20.49
C VAL A 134 -1.67 -12.72 19.82
N ASN A 135 -1.59 -13.84 20.52
CA ASN A 135 -2.48 -14.97 20.28
C ASN A 135 -3.88 -14.49 20.64
N VAL A 136 -4.48 -13.71 19.73
CA VAL A 136 -5.90 -13.39 19.80
C VAL A 136 -6.62 -14.70 19.51
N PHE A 137 -7.50 -15.07 20.44
CA PHE A 137 -8.24 -16.33 20.43
C PHE A 137 -9.04 -16.52 19.12
N PRO A 138 -9.29 -17.78 18.69
CA PRO A 138 -9.53 -18.13 17.29
C PRO A 138 -10.87 -17.71 16.67
N ASP A 139 -11.73 -16.99 17.40
CA ASP A 139 -13.14 -16.81 17.05
C ASP A 139 -13.61 -15.36 17.03
N GLU A 140 -12.77 -14.38 17.37
CA GLU A 140 -13.16 -12.97 17.32
C GLU A 140 -12.70 -12.29 16.02
N PRO A 141 -13.61 -11.63 15.29
CA PRO A 141 -13.23 -10.91 14.07
C PRO A 141 -12.39 -9.68 14.43
N TYR A 142 -11.31 -9.42 13.68
CA TYR A 142 -10.48 -8.22 13.85
C TYR A 142 -11.36 -6.95 13.87
N HIS A 143 -11.20 -6.13 14.90
CA HIS A 143 -11.91 -4.85 15.02
C HIS A 143 -11.03 -3.72 14.47
N ILE A 144 -11.48 -3.07 13.40
CA ILE A 144 -10.91 -1.79 12.96
C ILE A 144 -11.69 -0.68 13.65
N TYR A 145 -11.00 0.28 14.28
CA TYR A 145 -11.61 1.51 14.80
C TYR A 145 -11.18 2.69 13.92
N PHE A 146 -12.14 3.49 13.48
CA PHE A 146 -11.86 4.78 12.84
C PHE A 146 -12.25 5.87 13.83
N ILE A 147 -11.30 6.73 14.20
CA ILE A 147 -11.57 7.87 15.09
C ILE A 147 -11.38 9.14 14.26
N ASP A 148 -12.48 9.85 14.01
CA ASP A 148 -12.48 11.15 13.31
C ASP A 148 -11.99 12.25 14.25
N ASP A 149 -10.69 12.56 14.19
CA ASP A 149 -10.20 13.88 14.55
C ASP A 149 -9.76 14.61 13.26
N ALA A 150 -10.75 15.23 12.61
CA ALA A 150 -10.62 16.26 11.58
C ALA A 150 -9.64 15.97 10.41
N GLY A 151 -10.14 15.28 9.38
CA GLY A 151 -9.63 15.44 8.00
C GLY A 151 -8.69 14.37 7.47
N PHE A 152 -8.75 13.14 8.00
CA PHE A 152 -7.90 12.05 7.52
C PHE A 152 -8.58 11.18 6.45
N ASN A 153 -8.01 11.16 5.24
CA ASN A 153 -8.03 9.98 4.37
C ASN A 153 -7.01 9.00 4.95
N SER A 154 -7.49 8.03 5.72
CA SER A 154 -6.62 7.13 6.46
C SER A 154 -6.56 5.78 5.74
N GLU A 155 -5.53 5.60 4.91
CA GLU A 155 -5.18 4.30 4.32
C GLU A 155 -4.57 3.42 5.42
N PHE A 156 -5.15 2.24 5.64
CA PHE A 156 -4.64 1.27 6.61
C PHE A 156 -4.58 -0.12 6.00
N SER A 157 -3.56 -0.90 6.38
CA SER A 157 -3.40 -2.29 5.98
C SER A 157 -3.48 -3.25 7.17
N PHE A 158 -4.07 -4.43 6.98
CA PHE A 158 -4.03 -5.51 7.97
C PHE A 158 -3.98 -6.88 7.30
N SER A 159 -3.45 -7.85 8.05
CA SER A 159 -3.45 -9.26 7.71
C SER A 159 -4.56 -9.95 8.48
N ALA A 160 -5.52 -10.56 7.79
CA ALA A 160 -6.59 -11.33 8.43
C ALA A 160 -6.39 -12.83 8.18
N SER A 161 -6.65 -13.64 9.20
CA SER A 161 -6.69 -15.10 9.05
C SER A 161 -8.15 -15.55 8.83
N ARG A 162 -8.37 -16.52 7.93
CA ARG A 162 -9.68 -17.17 7.64
C ARG A 162 -10.72 -16.34 6.85
N GLY A 163 -10.28 -15.38 6.04
CA GLY A 163 -11.10 -14.78 4.97
C GLY A 163 -12.29 -13.92 5.42
N ARG A 164 -12.33 -13.49 6.68
CA ARG A 164 -13.34 -12.58 7.22
C ARG A 164 -12.68 -11.40 7.89
N LEU A 165 -13.24 -10.22 7.67
CA LEU A 165 -12.84 -8.97 8.28
C LEU A 165 -14.06 -8.29 8.90
N LYS A 166 -13.94 -7.76 10.11
CA LYS A 166 -14.95 -6.84 10.64
C LYS A 166 -14.44 -5.41 10.56
N MET A 167 -15.15 -4.61 9.77
CA MET A 167 -14.93 -3.17 9.68
C MET A 167 -15.89 -2.49 10.65
N LYS A 168 -15.42 -1.57 11.48
CA LYS A 168 -16.27 -0.73 12.35
C LYS A 168 -15.86 0.72 12.21
N ILE A 169 -16.72 1.54 11.63
CA ILE A 169 -16.46 2.97 11.39
C ILE A 169 -17.20 3.77 12.44
N GLU A 170 -16.48 4.60 13.19
CA GLU A 170 -17.04 5.47 14.21
C GLU A 170 -16.79 6.94 13.84
N GLY A 171 -17.74 7.83 14.16
CA GLY A 171 -17.57 9.26 13.94
C GLY A 171 -18.87 10.02 13.68
N SER A 172 -19.01 11.17 14.34
CA SER A 172 -20.22 12.02 14.29
C SER A 172 -20.49 12.69 12.93
N LYS A 173 -19.52 12.70 12.01
CA LYS A 173 -19.67 13.26 10.65
C LYS A 173 -20.17 12.25 9.61
N PHE A 174 -20.24 10.98 9.95
CA PHE A 174 -20.80 9.93 9.09
C PHE A 174 -22.33 9.94 9.16
N ASN A 175 -22.94 11.03 8.68
CA ASN A 175 -24.40 11.23 8.66
C ASN A 175 -25.09 10.50 7.49
N SER A 176 -24.35 9.80 6.63
CA SER A 176 -24.96 8.98 5.60
C SER A 176 -25.57 7.73 6.22
N GLU A 177 -26.85 7.49 5.97
CA GLU A 177 -27.55 6.28 6.43
C GLU A 177 -27.03 5.02 5.73
N THR A 178 -26.40 5.20 4.56
CA THR A 178 -25.90 4.14 3.68
C THR A 178 -24.54 4.49 3.12
N PHE A 179 -23.65 3.50 3.04
CA PHE A 179 -22.36 3.58 2.39
C PHE A 179 -22.27 2.54 1.28
N ILE A 180 -21.36 2.75 0.33
CA ILE A 180 -21.03 1.80 -0.72
C ILE A 180 -19.65 1.24 -0.41
N VAL A 181 -19.50 -0.07 -0.42
CA VAL A 181 -18.23 -0.75 -0.15
C VAL A 181 -17.84 -1.54 -1.38
N ASP A 182 -16.79 -1.10 -2.05
CA ASP A 182 -16.21 -1.82 -3.18
C ASP A 182 -15.03 -2.65 -2.74
N ILE A 183 -15.02 -3.91 -3.16
CA ILE A 183 -13.93 -4.84 -2.89
C ILE A 183 -13.24 -5.16 -4.20
N TRP A 184 -11.93 -4.94 -4.22
CA TRP A 184 -11.03 -5.20 -5.33
C TRP A 184 -10.01 -6.24 -4.89
N LYS A 185 -9.56 -7.10 -5.81
CA LYS A 185 -8.50 -8.07 -5.59
C LYS A 185 -7.27 -7.69 -6.41
N SER A 186 -6.10 -7.88 -5.81
CA SER A 186 -4.81 -7.80 -6.49
C SER A 186 -4.69 -8.95 -7.49
N GLU A 187 -4.38 -8.62 -8.73
CA GLU A 187 -3.88 -9.56 -9.73
C GLU A 187 -2.56 -8.99 -10.26
N ASN A 188 -1.46 -9.73 -10.04
CA ASN A 188 -0.11 -9.31 -10.39
C ASN A 188 0.28 -7.95 -9.75
N GLY A 189 0.01 -7.78 -8.45
CA GLY A 189 0.36 -6.57 -7.70
C GLY A 189 -0.56 -5.37 -7.95
N VAL A 190 -1.54 -5.50 -8.85
CA VAL A 190 -2.47 -4.41 -9.19
C VAL A 190 -3.87 -4.78 -8.74
N TYR A 191 -4.51 -3.90 -7.95
CA TYR A 191 -5.92 -4.02 -7.54
C TYR A 191 -6.90 -3.73 -8.69
N GLY A 192 -6.76 -4.44 -9.81
CA GLY A 192 -7.53 -4.26 -11.04
C GLY A 192 -8.77 -5.13 -11.11
N LYS A 193 -8.86 -6.19 -10.30
CA LYS A 193 -10.01 -7.10 -10.33
C LYS A 193 -11.08 -6.65 -9.36
N PHE A 194 -12.15 -6.06 -9.88
CA PHE A 194 -13.36 -5.83 -9.11
C PHE A 194 -13.97 -7.17 -8.68
N ILE A 195 -14.24 -7.31 -7.39
CA ILE A 195 -14.87 -8.51 -6.82
C ILE A 195 -16.37 -8.28 -6.67
N ARG A 196 -16.76 -7.23 -5.94
CA ARG A 196 -18.16 -6.84 -5.74
C ARG A 196 -18.28 -5.47 -5.08
N SER A 197 -19.49 -4.94 -5.10
CA SER A 197 -19.91 -3.76 -4.35
C SER A 197 -21.08 -4.13 -3.44
N GLU A 198 -21.09 -3.61 -2.23
CA GLU A 198 -22.16 -3.81 -1.26
C GLU A 198 -22.63 -2.46 -0.72
N GLU A 199 -23.95 -2.23 -0.74
CA GLU A 199 -24.54 -1.14 0.03
C GLU A 199 -24.70 -1.59 1.47
N VAL A 200 -24.18 -0.79 2.39
CA VAL A 200 -24.24 -1.05 3.82
C VAL A 200 -24.94 0.09 4.52
N GLY A 201 -26.08 -0.24 5.14
CA GLY A 201 -26.79 0.66 6.01
C GLY A 201 -26.20 0.69 7.42
N LYS A 202 -26.50 1.76 8.16
CA LYS A 202 -26.24 1.82 9.60
C LYS A 202 -26.99 0.67 10.31
N THR A 203 -26.26 -0.28 10.88
CA THR A 203 -26.85 -1.39 11.63
C THR A 203 -26.94 -1.06 13.13
N GLY A 204 -28.16 -0.93 13.64
CA GLY A 204 -28.44 -0.83 15.09
C GLY A 204 -28.68 0.59 15.63
N THR A 205 -28.91 0.66 16.95
CA THR A 205 -29.10 1.92 17.71
C THR A 205 -27.77 2.57 18.11
N GLU A 206 -26.65 2.12 17.55
CA GLU A 206 -25.33 2.67 17.87
C GLU A 206 -25.31 4.14 17.44
N LYS A 207 -25.26 5.05 18.42
CA LYS A 207 -25.28 6.49 18.17
C LYS A 207 -24.07 6.96 17.36
N ASP A 208 -23.02 6.14 17.27
CA ASP A 208 -21.68 6.63 16.92
C ASP A 208 -21.00 5.93 15.73
N GLY A 209 -21.65 4.99 15.03
CA GLY A 209 -20.96 4.30 13.91
C GLY A 209 -21.75 3.26 13.11
N PHE A 210 -21.04 2.53 12.26
CA PHE A 210 -21.50 1.39 11.45
C PHE A 210 -20.50 0.22 11.55
N SER A 211 -20.97 -1.02 11.50
CA SER A 211 -20.10 -2.20 11.41
C SER A 211 -20.56 -3.15 10.31
N MET A 212 -19.62 -3.72 9.56
CA MET A 212 -19.89 -4.83 8.65
C MET A 212 -18.84 -5.93 8.75
N ILE A 213 -19.25 -7.12 8.33
CA ILE A 213 -18.35 -8.24 8.12
C ILE A 213 -18.15 -8.41 6.62
N ILE A 214 -16.92 -8.21 6.17
CA ILE A 214 -16.50 -8.45 4.79
C ILE A 214 -15.96 -9.88 4.71
N GLN A 215 -16.57 -10.69 3.85
CA GLN A 215 -16.07 -12.03 3.54
C GLN A 215 -15.35 -12.04 2.20
N PHE A 216 -14.10 -12.49 2.18
CA PHE A 216 -13.30 -12.57 0.96
C PHE A 216 -13.40 -13.96 0.35
N PRO A 217 -13.53 -14.07 -0.98
CA PRO A 217 -13.82 -15.34 -1.63
C PRO A 217 -12.65 -16.33 -1.60
N THR A 218 -11.40 -15.82 -1.62
CA THR A 218 -10.18 -16.64 -1.61
C THR A 218 -9.07 -15.92 -0.85
N SER A 219 -7.96 -16.62 -0.56
CA SER A 219 -6.70 -15.95 -0.19
C SER A 219 -6.22 -15.00 -1.28
N GLY A 220 -5.34 -14.09 -0.90
CA GLY A 220 -4.79 -13.03 -1.75
C GLY A 220 -4.92 -11.64 -1.12
N GLU A 221 -4.52 -10.63 -1.89
CA GLU A 221 -4.55 -9.24 -1.45
C GLU A 221 -5.79 -8.54 -1.99
N TYR A 222 -6.39 -7.69 -1.17
CA TYR A 222 -7.60 -6.96 -1.50
C TYR A 222 -7.49 -5.49 -1.15
N LYS A 223 -8.20 -4.66 -1.89
CA LYS A 223 -8.45 -3.25 -1.57
C LYS A 223 -9.94 -3.07 -1.35
N VAL A 224 -10.30 -2.49 -0.22
CA VAL A 224 -11.67 -2.19 0.18
C VAL A 224 -11.81 -0.67 0.14
N ASN A 225 -12.64 -0.16 -0.76
CA ASN A 225 -12.95 1.25 -0.84
C ASN A 225 -14.32 1.50 -0.21
N LEU A 226 -14.42 2.54 0.60
CA LEU A 226 -15.66 2.99 1.17
C LEU A 226 -16.05 4.32 0.53
N TYR A 227 -17.29 4.41 0.06
CA TYR A 227 -17.87 5.61 -0.51
C TYR A 227 -19.13 6.03 0.24
N ASP A 228 -19.45 7.32 0.17
CA ASP A 228 -20.78 7.81 0.51
C ASP A 228 -21.80 7.48 -0.61
N ARG A 229 -23.07 7.81 -0.38
CA ARG A 229 -24.16 7.56 -1.35
C ARG A 229 -24.03 8.42 -2.62
N GLN A 230 -23.27 9.51 -2.57
CA GLN A 230 -22.96 10.36 -3.72
C GLN A 230 -21.73 9.85 -4.50
N ASN A 231 -21.21 8.68 -4.12
CA ASN A 231 -20.05 8.02 -4.72
C ASN A 231 -18.73 8.80 -4.50
N ASN A 232 -18.65 9.62 -3.44
CA ASN A 232 -17.39 10.22 -3.00
C ASN A 232 -16.61 9.21 -2.17
N LEU A 233 -15.33 9.02 -2.51
CA LEU A 233 -14.45 8.14 -1.74
C LEU A 233 -14.22 8.74 -0.35
N ILE A 234 -14.54 7.97 0.67
CA ILE A 234 -14.30 8.29 2.08
C ILE A 234 -12.93 7.77 2.49
N THR A 235 -12.67 6.48 2.27
CA THR A 235 -11.39 5.85 2.63
C THR A 235 -11.14 4.57 1.85
N SER A 236 -9.91 4.09 1.89
CA SER A 236 -9.48 2.81 1.34
C SER A 236 -8.72 2.00 2.40
N ALA A 237 -8.90 0.69 2.40
CA ALA A 237 -8.18 -0.25 3.25
C ALA A 237 -7.59 -1.38 2.42
N PHE A 238 -6.41 -1.87 2.81
CA PHE A 238 -5.71 -2.94 2.11
C PHE A 238 -5.64 -4.19 2.99
N VAL A 239 -5.96 -5.34 2.42
CA VAL A 239 -6.12 -6.58 3.19
C VAL A 239 -5.30 -7.68 2.56
N SER A 240 -4.36 -8.25 3.31
CA SER A 240 -3.64 -9.46 2.89
C SER A 240 -4.23 -10.67 3.59
N LEU A 241 -4.70 -11.65 2.81
CA LEU A 241 -5.21 -12.92 3.32
C LEU A 241 -4.28 -14.07 2.92
N ARG A 242 -3.74 -14.74 3.94
CA ARG A 242 -2.91 -15.95 3.78
C ARG A 242 -3.74 -17.22 3.95
#